data_AF-A0A6G7YYN3-F1
#
_entry.id   AF-A0A6G7YYN3-F1
#
_cell.length_a   1.000
_cell.length_b   1.000
_cell.length_c   1.000
_cell.angle_alpha   90.00
_cell.angle_beta   90.00
_cell.angle_gamma   90.00
#
_symmetry.space_group_name_H-M   'P 1'
#
loop_
_entity.id
_entity.type
_entity.pdbx_description
1 polymer ?
#
loop_
_entity_poly.entity_id
_entity_poly.type
_entity_poly.pdbx_seq_one_letter_code
_entity_poly.pdbx_strand_id
1 'polypeptide(L)'
;MTIRFLTRLAAVALTVPALASAAGLDAGKQASQCFAMYKIAEQVPANASHRNDLKKLQGLMSWSMQKSAVTQKQFTEWSGEMMDKMGSPKKPNKTFMNAKIQSCNGFAKAQYAELAKEKGAK
;
A
#
# COMPACT_ATOMS: atom_id res chain seq x y z
N MET A 1 -16.50 21.64 56.34
CA MET A 1 -15.05 21.65 56.01
C MET A 1 -14.59 20.22 55.69
N THR A 2 -14.69 19.78 54.43
CA THR A 2 -13.81 18.76 53.80
C THR A 2 -14.01 18.88 52.28
N ILE A 3 -12.90 18.87 51.54
CA ILE A 3 -12.78 19.12 50.09
C ILE A 3 -12.48 17.78 49.40
N ARG A 4 -12.69 17.73 48.07
CA ARG A 4 -12.06 16.86 47.03
C ARG A 4 -12.89 15.61 46.69
N PHE A 5 -13.09 15.14 45.45
CA PHE A 5 -12.45 15.23 44.13
C PHE A 5 -13.59 15.08 43.07
N LEU A 6 -13.71 15.92 42.03
CA LEU A 6 -13.11 15.78 40.69
C LEU A 6 -13.10 14.36 40.08
N THR A 7 -13.49 14.32 38.79
CA THR A 7 -13.31 13.26 37.78
C THR A 7 -14.17 12.00 37.90
N ARG A 8 -15.04 11.74 36.90
CA ARG A 8 -14.74 10.78 35.81
C ARG A 8 -15.61 11.03 34.58
N LEU A 9 -14.89 11.45 33.53
CA LEU A 9 -15.14 11.33 32.09
C LEU A 9 -16.43 10.60 31.69
N ALA A 10 -17.33 11.35 31.06
CA ALA A 10 -18.27 10.80 30.09
C ALA A 10 -17.46 10.13 28.98
N ALA A 11 -17.50 8.79 28.94
CA ALA A 11 -16.97 8.00 27.84
C ALA A 11 -17.84 8.25 26.61
N VAL A 12 -17.45 9.23 25.79
CA VAL A 12 -17.90 9.31 24.41
C VAL A 12 -17.29 8.09 23.71
N ALA A 13 -18.06 7.01 23.66
CA ALA A 13 -17.79 5.89 22.79
C ALA A 13 -17.89 6.40 21.35
N LEU A 14 -16.77 6.86 20.80
CA LEU A 14 -16.59 7.05 19.36
C LEU A 14 -16.68 5.66 18.72
N THR A 15 -17.90 5.27 18.35
CA THR A 15 -18.12 4.15 17.42
C THR A 15 -17.57 4.58 16.07
N VAL A 16 -16.28 4.33 15.84
CA VAL A 16 -15.68 4.46 14.52
C VAL A 16 -16.38 3.45 13.61
N PRO A 17 -17.00 3.86 12.50
CA PRO A 17 -17.67 2.93 11.61
C PRO A 17 -16.61 1.99 11.02
N ALA A 18 -16.73 0.70 11.34
CA ALA A 18 -15.96 -0.40 10.77
C ALA A 18 -16.39 -0.69 9.31
N LEU A 19 -16.42 0.36 8.49
CA LEU A 19 -16.61 0.32 7.04
C LEU A 19 -15.28 0.60 6.32
N ALA A 20 -14.17 0.11 6.88
CA ALA A 20 -12.99 -0.23 6.10
C ALA A 20 -13.32 -1.49 5.29
N SER A 21 -14.11 -1.23 4.25
CA SER A 21 -14.81 -2.17 3.38
C SER A 21 -13.85 -3.22 2.79
N ALA A 22 -14.32 -4.45 2.60
CA ALA A 22 -13.55 -5.54 1.98
C ALA A 22 -12.88 -5.15 0.63
N ALA A 23 -13.40 -4.13 -0.07
CA ALA A 23 -12.78 -3.55 -1.27
C ALA A 23 -11.46 -2.80 -1.00
N GLY A 24 -11.31 -2.16 0.16
CA GLY A 24 -10.07 -1.49 0.57
C GLY A 24 -8.96 -2.47 0.97
N LEU A 25 -9.33 -3.66 1.48
CA LEU A 25 -8.38 -4.73 1.77
C LEU A 25 -7.71 -5.26 0.49
N ASP A 26 -8.47 -5.41 -0.60
CA ASP A 26 -7.93 -5.87 -1.89
C ASP A 26 -7.01 -4.81 -2.53
N ALA A 27 -7.43 -3.53 -2.52
CA ALA A 27 -6.61 -2.42 -2.97
C ALA A 27 -5.33 -2.24 -2.13
N GLY A 28 -5.42 -2.37 -0.81
CA GLY A 28 -4.28 -2.30 0.11
C GLY A 28 -3.28 -3.44 -0.10
N LYS A 29 -3.77 -4.67 -0.36
CA LYS A 29 -2.92 -5.82 -0.71
C LYS A 29 -2.22 -5.61 -2.04
N GLN A 30 -2.93 -5.15 -3.06
CA GLN A 30 -2.34 -4.89 -4.36
C GLN A 30 -1.31 -3.76 -4.30
N ALA A 31 -1.60 -2.67 -3.59
CA ALA A 31 -0.67 -1.56 -3.37
C ALA A 31 0.62 -2.02 -2.66
N SER A 32 0.50 -2.88 -1.65
CA SER A 32 1.65 -3.44 -0.91
C SER A 32 2.56 -4.28 -1.82
N GLN A 33 1.97 -5.15 -2.62
CA GLN A 33 2.71 -6.00 -3.57
C GLN A 33 3.38 -5.15 -4.65
N CYS A 34 2.68 -4.16 -5.20
CA CYS A 34 3.22 -3.29 -6.23
C CYS A 34 4.32 -2.38 -5.70
N PHE A 35 4.19 -1.87 -4.48
CA PHE A 35 5.26 -1.14 -3.80
C PHE A 35 6.53 -1.99 -3.70
N ALA A 36 6.41 -3.23 -3.23
CA ALA A 36 7.54 -4.15 -3.11
C ALA A 36 8.17 -4.45 -4.48
N MET A 37 7.36 -4.72 -5.51
CA MET A 37 7.83 -4.94 -6.88
C MET A 37 8.60 -3.72 -7.42
N TYR A 38 8.07 -2.50 -7.26
CA TYR A 38 8.75 -1.28 -7.72
C TYR A 38 10.04 -1.00 -6.95
N LYS A 39 10.08 -1.33 -5.65
CA LYS A 39 11.28 -1.20 -4.84
C LYS A 39 12.38 -2.16 -5.30
N ILE A 40 12.03 -3.40 -5.65
CA ILE A 40 12.97 -4.37 -6.23
C ILE A 40 13.45 -3.86 -7.59
N ALA A 41 12.52 -3.42 -8.45
CA ALA A 41 12.84 -2.89 -9.77
C ALA A 41 13.77 -1.68 -9.71
N GLU A 42 13.68 -0.83 -8.69
CA GLU A 42 14.55 0.34 -8.50
C GLU A 42 16.02 -0.07 -8.21
N GLN A 43 16.21 -1.22 -7.57
CA GLN A 43 17.53 -1.76 -7.25
C GLN A 43 18.18 -2.49 -8.44
N VAL A 44 17.42 -2.79 -9.50
CA VAL A 44 17.95 -3.45 -10.70
C VAL A 44 18.74 -2.44 -11.54
N PRO A 45 20.04 -2.67 -11.82
CA PRO A 45 20.86 -1.73 -12.60
C PRO A 45 20.30 -1.40 -13.98
N ALA A 46 19.64 -2.36 -14.63
CA ALA A 46 19.00 -2.17 -15.93
C ALA A 46 17.89 -1.09 -15.92
N ASN A 47 17.33 -0.77 -14.75
CA ASN A 47 16.29 0.25 -14.58
C ASN A 47 16.85 1.59 -14.09
N ALA A 48 18.16 1.81 -14.13
CA ALA A 48 18.80 3.01 -13.58
C ALA A 48 18.20 4.31 -14.15
N SER A 49 17.87 4.35 -15.44
CA SER A 49 17.22 5.48 -16.12
C SER A 49 15.80 5.76 -15.62
N HIS A 50 15.13 4.78 -15.02
CA HIS A 50 13.74 4.85 -14.58
C HIS A 50 13.58 4.93 -13.06
N ARG A 51 14.67 5.06 -12.28
CA ARG A 51 14.59 5.10 -10.81
C ARG A 51 13.65 6.18 -10.30
N ASN A 52 13.66 7.37 -10.90
CA ASN A 52 12.80 8.47 -10.49
C ASN A 52 11.32 8.14 -10.70
N ASP A 53 10.98 7.47 -11.81
CA ASP A 53 9.60 7.07 -12.08
C ASP A 53 9.16 5.91 -11.17
N LEU A 54 10.05 4.96 -10.88
CA LEU A 54 9.82 3.91 -9.90
C LEU A 54 9.59 4.49 -8.49
N LYS A 55 10.33 5.53 -8.09
CA LYS A 55 10.08 6.25 -6.82
C LYS A 55 8.72 6.94 -6.80
N LYS A 56 8.29 7.56 -7.91
CA LYS A 56 6.93 8.14 -8.00
C LYS A 56 5.85 7.07 -7.87
N LEU A 57 6.03 5.92 -8.51
CA LEU A 57 5.12 4.77 -8.39
C LEU A 57 5.10 4.22 -6.95
N GLN A 58 6.25 4.11 -6.29
CA GLN A 58 6.31 3.76 -4.86
C GLN A 58 5.54 4.78 -4.00
N GLY A 59 5.69 6.08 -4.27
CA GLY A 59 4.92 7.13 -3.59
C GLY A 59 3.41 6.99 -3.78
N LEU A 60 2.96 6.67 -5.00
CA LEU A 60 1.55 6.42 -5.29
C LEU A 60 1.02 5.19 -4.55
N MET A 61 1.78 4.09 -4.53
CA MET A 61 1.38 2.88 -3.80
C MET A 61 1.36 3.13 -2.28
N SER A 62 2.30 3.91 -1.76
CA SER A 62 2.30 4.34 -0.35
C SER A 62 1.03 5.12 0.01
N TRP A 63 0.65 6.09 -0.83
CA TRP A 63 -0.63 6.80 -0.66
C TRP A 63 -1.83 5.84 -0.69
N SER A 64 -1.87 4.89 -1.63
CA SER A 64 -2.97 3.91 -1.73
C SER A 64 -3.04 2.99 -0.51
N MET A 65 -1.90 2.57 0.03
CA MET A 65 -1.81 1.82 1.30
C MET A 65 -2.33 2.64 2.49
N GLN A 66 -2.01 3.93 2.56
CA GLN A 66 -2.53 4.83 3.61
C GLN A 66 -4.05 4.98 3.51
N LYS A 67 -4.59 5.18 2.30
CA LYS A 67 -6.04 5.22 2.06
C LYS A 67 -6.76 3.93 2.46
N SER A 68 -6.07 2.81 2.35
CA SER A 68 -6.57 1.48 2.69
C SER A 68 -6.26 1.08 4.14
N ALA A 69 -5.67 1.97 4.95
CA ALA A 69 -5.25 1.72 6.33
C ALA A 69 -4.38 0.45 6.50
N VAL A 70 -3.49 0.19 5.55
CA VAL A 70 -2.60 -0.98 5.60
C VAL A 70 -1.64 -0.87 6.77
N THR A 71 -1.62 -1.88 7.62
CA THR A 71 -0.69 -1.98 8.73
C THR A 71 0.67 -2.54 8.29
N GLN A 72 1.72 -2.28 9.07
CA GLN A 72 3.05 -2.86 8.81
C GLN A 72 3.02 -4.39 8.74
N LYS A 73 2.25 -5.04 9.62
CA LYS A 73 2.08 -6.49 9.63
C LYS A 73 1.50 -7.00 8.31
N GLN A 74 0.41 -6.38 7.85
CA GLN A 74 -0.22 -6.73 6.57
C GLN A 74 0.70 -6.49 5.38
N PHE A 75 1.42 -5.38 5.37
CA PHE A 75 2.41 -5.11 4.33
C PHE A 75 3.48 -6.21 4.28
N THR A 76 4.07 -6.56 5.41
CA THR A 76 5.09 -7.62 5.50
C THR A 76 4.55 -8.97 5.04
N GLU A 77 3.34 -9.34 5.48
CA GLU A 77 2.69 -10.59 5.10
C GLU A 77 2.43 -10.65 3.59
N TRP A 78 1.75 -9.66 3.04
CA TRP A 78 1.34 -9.66 1.63
C TRP A 78 2.50 -9.49 0.65
N SER A 79 3.52 -8.71 1.03
CA SER A 79 4.75 -8.60 0.25
C SER A 79 5.57 -9.89 0.34
N GLY A 80 5.64 -10.53 1.51
CA GLY A 80 6.25 -11.85 1.70
C GLY A 80 5.63 -12.92 0.80
N GLU A 81 4.30 -13.06 0.82
CA GLU A 81 3.56 -14.00 -0.05
C GLU A 81 3.86 -13.79 -1.54
N MET A 82 4.02 -12.53 -1.96
CA MET A 82 4.38 -12.20 -3.34
C MET A 82 5.83 -12.56 -3.64
N MET A 83 6.77 -12.25 -2.73
CA MET A 83 8.19 -12.58 -2.89
C MET A 83 8.41 -14.08 -3.03
N ASP A 84 7.70 -14.88 -2.22
CA ASP A 84 7.75 -16.34 -2.31
C ASP A 84 7.32 -16.84 -3.71
N LYS A 85 6.27 -16.21 -4.28
CA LYS A 85 5.79 -16.54 -5.64
C LYS A 85 6.70 -16.03 -6.75
N MET A 86 7.44 -14.94 -6.53
CA MET A 86 8.46 -14.46 -7.47
C MET A 86 9.64 -15.43 -7.59
N GLY A 87 9.86 -16.28 -6.59
CA GLY A 87 10.97 -17.21 -6.55
C GLY A 87 12.28 -16.53 -6.18
N SER A 88 13.40 -17.21 -6.44
CA SER A 88 14.72 -16.71 -6.06
C SER A 88 15.43 -16.01 -7.24
N PRO A 89 16.44 -15.17 -7.00
CA PRO A 89 17.24 -14.57 -8.08
C PRO A 89 17.87 -15.60 -9.03
N LYS A 90 18.18 -16.81 -8.54
CA LYS A 90 18.76 -17.91 -9.33
C LYS A 90 17.71 -18.68 -10.15
N LYS A 91 16.46 -18.67 -9.70
CA LYS A 91 15.32 -19.35 -10.35
C LYS A 91 14.08 -18.46 -10.25
N PRO A 92 14.03 -17.35 -11.01
CA PRO A 92 12.91 -16.43 -10.95
C PRO A 92 11.69 -17.05 -11.64
N ASN A 93 10.52 -16.88 -11.04
CA ASN A 93 9.24 -17.19 -11.67
C ASN A 93 8.85 -16.06 -12.62
N LYS A 94 9.46 -16.04 -13.81
CA LYS A 94 9.28 -14.98 -14.82
C LYS A 94 7.81 -14.79 -15.22
N THR A 95 7.03 -15.87 -15.30
CA THR A 95 5.60 -15.82 -15.62
C THR A 95 4.83 -15.03 -14.57
N PHE A 96 5.03 -15.34 -13.28
CA PHE A 96 4.41 -14.60 -12.19
C PHE A 96 4.86 -13.13 -12.18
N MET A 97 6.16 -12.88 -12.34
CA MET A 97 6.72 -11.52 -12.35
C MET A 97 6.12 -10.67 -13.48
N ASN A 98 6.06 -11.19 -14.70
CA ASN A 98 5.50 -10.47 -15.85
C ASN A 98 4.01 -10.14 -15.64
N ALA A 99 3.22 -11.12 -15.17
CA ALA A 99 1.81 -10.90 -14.85
C ALA A 99 1.63 -9.86 -13.73
N LYS A 100 2.50 -9.90 -12.71
CA LYS A 100 2.46 -8.97 -11.59
C LYS A 100 2.85 -7.55 -12.02
N ILE A 101 3.84 -7.39 -12.90
CA ILE A 101 4.20 -6.09 -13.49
C ILE A 101 3.02 -5.48 -14.24
N GLN A 102 2.34 -6.26 -15.10
CA GLN A 102 1.16 -5.78 -15.82
C GLN A 102 0.03 -5.37 -14.88
N SER A 103 -0.26 -6.22 -13.88
CA SER A 103 -1.25 -5.94 -12.84
C SER A 103 -0.92 -4.64 -12.08
N CYS A 104 0.34 -4.45 -11.71
CA CYS A 104 0.77 -3.24 -10.99
C CYS A 104 0.70 -1.98 -11.85
N ASN A 105 1.05 -2.05 -13.13
CA ASN A 105 0.91 -0.92 -14.03
C ASN A 105 -0.55 -0.53 -14.26
N GLY A 106 -1.45 -1.53 -14.39
CA GLY A 106 -2.89 -1.29 -14.45
C GLY A 106 -3.44 -0.63 -13.19
N PHE A 107 -3.05 -1.15 -12.02
CA PHE A 107 -3.43 -0.60 -10.72
C PHE A 107 -2.89 0.82 -10.53
N ALA A 108 -1.62 1.06 -10.84
CA ALA A 108 -1.01 2.39 -10.75
C ALA A 108 -1.75 3.42 -11.61
N LYS A 109 -2.17 3.05 -12.83
CA LYS A 109 -2.99 3.93 -13.68
C LYS A 109 -4.31 4.30 -13.02
N ALA A 110 -4.99 3.35 -12.40
CA ALA A 110 -6.24 3.61 -11.67
C ALA A 110 -6.01 4.52 -10.45
N GLN A 111 -4.98 4.23 -9.64
CA GLN A 111 -4.67 5.05 -8.46
C GLN A 111 -4.22 6.46 -8.83
N TYR A 112 -3.54 6.64 -9.96
CA TYR A 112 -3.21 7.98 -10.47
C TYR A 112 -4.45 8.80 -10.79
N ALA A 113 -5.48 8.18 -11.39
CA ALA A 113 -6.74 8.86 -11.66
C ALA A 113 -7.45 9.28 -10.36
N GLU A 114 -7.44 8.42 -9.34
CA GLU A 114 -8.00 8.74 -8.02
C GLU A 114 -7.22 9.86 -7.32
N LEU A 115 -5.88 9.80 -7.32
CA LEU A 115 -5.04 10.87 -6.77
C LEU A 115 -5.26 12.20 -7.50
N ALA A 116 -5.41 12.18 -8.82
CA ALA A 116 -5.68 13.37 -9.61
C ALA A 116 -7.04 14.00 -9.27
N LYS A 117 -8.09 13.19 -9.07
CA LYS A 117 -9.39 13.66 -8.58
C LYS A 117 -9.27 14.33 -7.21
N GLU A 118 -8.54 13.72 -6.26
CA GLU A 118 -8.34 14.32 -4.93
C GLU A 118 -7.53 15.62 -4.96
N LYS A 119 -6.57 15.74 -5.88
CA LYS A 119 -5.76 16.95 -6.04
C LYS A 119 -6.47 18.07 -6.79
N GLY A 120 -7.37 17.75 -7.72
CA GLY A 120 -8.19 18.72 -8.45
C GLY A 120 -9.48 19.13 -7.73
N ALA A 121 -9.86 18.40 -6.67
CA ALA A 121 -10.97 18.74 -5.78
C ALA A 121 -10.54 19.64 -4.59
N LYS A 122 -9.29 20.09 -4.57
CA LYS A 122 -8.74 21.06 -3.62
C LYS A 122 -8.49 22.38 -4.32
#